data_AF-A0A4R3JWV1-F1
#
_entry.id   AF-A0A4R3JWV1-F1
#
_cell.length_a   1.000
_cell.length_b   1.000
_cell.length_c   1.000
_cell.angle_alpha   90.00
_cell.angle_beta   90.00
_cell.angle_gamma   90.00
#
_symmetry.space_group_name_H-M   'P 1'
#
loop_
_entity.id
_entity.type
_entity.pdbx_description
1 polymer ?
#
loop_
_entity_poly.entity_id
_entity_poly.type
_entity_poly.pdbx_seq_one_letter_code
_entity_poly.pdbx_strand_id
1 'polypeptide(L)'
;MASQLIGTTEIGWFNPSVTPPPFDMKLLLMVAGSRSEDCGRTFEPYTVVMTAYVQQQGPGDEYDDETAFDEYMSGDQTDFLDFQFDLKDEDGEVLDWYSDSIVAWAYYPLGIAQTAVNVERERQAALVPNVM
;
A
#
# COMPACT_ATOMS: atom_id res chain seq x y z
N MET A 1 39.94 5.04 -0.55
CA MET A 1 38.79 5.09 0.37
C MET A 1 37.61 5.57 -0.45
N ALA A 2 36.76 4.65 -0.94
CA ALA A 2 35.58 5.03 -1.71
C ALA A 2 34.52 5.54 -0.74
N SER A 3 34.15 6.81 -0.87
CA SER A 3 33.02 7.39 -0.14
C SER A 3 31.75 6.72 -0.64
N GLN A 4 31.09 5.94 0.22
CA GLN A 4 29.73 5.44 -0.03
C GLN A 4 28.81 6.65 -0.23
N LEU A 5 28.41 6.91 -1.47
CA LEU A 5 27.25 7.75 -1.76
C LEU A 5 26.02 6.90 -1.43
N ILE A 6 25.50 7.08 -0.22
CA ILE A 6 24.16 6.62 0.13
C ILE A 6 23.20 7.54 -0.64
N GLY A 7 22.75 7.11 -1.82
CA GLY A 7 21.70 7.81 -2.55
C GLY A 7 20.41 7.77 -1.73
N THR A 8 19.79 8.93 -1.50
CA THR A 8 18.48 9.03 -0.87
C THR A 8 17.39 8.80 -1.93
N THR A 9 16.50 7.85 -1.71
CA THR A 9 15.28 7.70 -2.50
C THR A 9 14.15 8.45 -1.81
N GLU A 10 13.56 9.43 -2.49
CA GLU A 10 12.37 10.12 -2.01
C GLU A 10 11.12 9.32 -2.36
N ILE A 11 10.20 9.20 -1.39
CA ILE A 11 8.90 8.55 -1.58
C ILE A 11 7.85 9.66 -1.70
N GLY A 12 7.22 9.75 -2.86
CA GLY A 12 6.09 10.64 -3.09
C GLY A 12 4.82 10.02 -2.51
N TRP A 13 4.17 10.76 -1.61
CA TRP A 13 2.92 10.36 -0.97
C TRP A 13 1.72 11.03 -1.65
N PHE A 14 0.64 10.28 -1.81
CA PHE A 14 -0.61 10.70 -2.43
C PHE A 14 -1.71 10.83 -1.37
N ASN A 15 -2.60 11.81 -1.56
CA ASN A 15 -3.81 11.97 -0.75
C ASN A 15 -4.92 11.09 -1.34
N PRO A 16 -5.45 10.09 -0.61
CA PRO A 16 -6.47 9.18 -1.12
C PRO A 16 -7.78 9.84 -1.55
N SER A 17 -8.19 10.98 -0.95
CA SER A 17 -9.40 11.70 -1.40
C SER A 17 -9.25 12.44 -2.73
N VAL A 18 -8.01 12.61 -3.20
CA VAL A 18 -7.70 13.27 -4.48
C VAL A 18 -7.21 12.25 -5.51
N THR A 19 -6.45 11.26 -5.05
CA THR A 19 -5.88 10.21 -5.88
C THR A 19 -6.03 8.91 -5.10
N PRO A 20 -7.13 8.16 -5.31
CA PRO A 20 -7.36 6.89 -4.66
C PRO A 20 -6.21 5.90 -4.91
N PRO A 21 -5.87 5.04 -3.94
CA PRO A 21 -4.85 4.02 -4.14
C PRO A 21 -5.28 3.03 -5.24
N PRO A 22 -4.34 2.50 -6.04
CA PRO A 22 -4.66 1.41 -6.94
C PRO A 22 -4.99 0.13 -6.15
N PHE A 23 -6.04 -0.56 -6.56
CA PHE A 23 -6.42 -1.84 -5.98
C PHE A 23 -5.47 -2.97 -6.39
N ASP A 24 -5.46 -4.03 -5.59
CA ASP A 24 -4.79 -5.32 -5.85
C ASP A 24 -3.28 -5.19 -6.10
N MET A 25 -2.67 -4.15 -5.53
CA MET A 25 -1.24 -3.85 -5.62
C MET A 25 -0.63 -3.68 -4.23
N LYS A 26 0.61 -4.15 -4.05
CA LYS A 26 1.37 -3.88 -2.82
C LYS A 26 1.75 -2.41 -2.75
N LEU A 27 1.28 -1.73 -1.72
CA LEU A 27 1.51 -0.31 -1.47
C LEU A 27 2.23 -0.08 -0.16
N LEU A 28 2.78 1.13 -0.01
CA LEU A 28 3.15 1.69 1.27
C LEU A 28 2.01 2.60 1.73
N LEU A 29 1.39 2.28 2.86
CA LEU A 29 0.24 3.00 3.40
C LEU A 29 0.62 3.68 4.70
N MET A 30 0.19 4.92 4.86
CA MET A 30 0.10 5.57 6.16
C MET A 30 -1.36 5.47 6.59
N VAL A 31 -1.58 4.71 7.66
CA VAL A 31 -2.90 4.50 8.25
C VAL A 31 -2.95 5.21 9.60
N ALA A 32 -4.05 5.91 9.86
CA ALA A 32 -4.30 6.56 11.14
C ALA A 32 -5.78 6.47 11.51
N GLY A 33 -6.07 6.18 12.77
CA GLY A 33 -7.45 6.01 13.23
C GLY A 33 -7.53 5.26 14.56
N SER A 34 -8.65 4.56 14.75
CA SER A 34 -8.87 3.59 15.82
C SER A 34 -9.09 2.23 15.15
N ARG A 35 -8.29 1.20 15.48
CA ARG A 35 -8.25 -0.07 14.72
C ARG A 35 -9.65 -0.70 14.57
N SER A 36 -9.98 -1.19 13.37
CA SER A 36 -11.30 -1.74 13.01
C SER A 36 -11.66 -3.06 13.67
N GLU A 37 -10.68 -3.93 13.92
CA GLU A 37 -10.88 -5.19 14.66
C GLU A 37 -11.45 -4.97 16.07
N ASP A 38 -11.40 -3.73 16.55
CA ASP A 38 -11.81 -3.35 17.89
C ASP A 38 -12.81 -2.20 17.90
N CYS A 39 -13.76 -2.18 16.93
CA CYS A 39 -14.96 -1.34 16.84
C CYS A 39 -15.45 -0.78 18.21
N GLY A 40 -14.87 0.35 18.65
CA GLY A 40 -15.22 1.05 19.89
C GLY A 40 -14.76 0.42 21.23
N ARG A 41 -13.85 -0.56 21.22
CA ARG A 41 -13.39 -1.30 22.41
C ARG A 41 -12.04 -0.82 22.93
N THR A 42 -11.06 -0.56 22.06
CA THR A 42 -9.85 0.19 22.39
C THR A 42 -9.71 1.35 21.42
N PHE A 43 -9.99 2.55 21.91
CA PHE A 43 -9.76 3.81 21.20
C PHE A 43 -8.26 4.16 21.23
N GLU A 44 -7.37 3.19 21.02
CA GLU A 44 -5.94 3.49 20.97
C GLU A 44 -5.64 4.15 19.62
N PRO A 45 -5.36 5.47 19.61
CA PRO A 45 -5.03 6.14 18.37
C PRO A 45 -3.72 5.56 17.84
N TYR A 46 -3.73 5.11 16.60
CA TYR A 46 -2.52 4.66 15.92
C TYR A 46 -2.21 5.55 14.74
N THR A 47 -0.93 5.64 14.43
CA THR A 47 -0.44 6.10 13.14
C THR A 47 0.69 5.16 12.77
N VAL A 48 0.49 4.37 11.72
CA VAL A 48 1.44 3.35 11.31
C VAL A 48 1.71 3.50 9.82
N VAL A 49 2.98 3.37 9.46
CA VAL A 49 3.39 3.16 8.08
C VAL A 49 3.58 1.66 7.88
N MET A 50 2.82 1.08 6.96
CA MET A 50 2.78 -0.35 6.71
C MET A 50 2.74 -0.67 5.22
N THR A 51 2.96 -1.93 4.88
CA THR A 51 2.74 -2.43 3.52
C THR A 51 1.52 -3.30 3.48
N ALA A 52 0.62 -3.03 2.55
CA ALA A 52 -0.59 -3.83 2.35
C ALA A 52 -1.10 -3.69 0.92
N TYR A 53 -2.08 -4.51 0.60
CA TYR A 53 -2.87 -4.47 -0.62
C TYR A 53 -4.24 -3.89 -0.27
N VAL A 54 -4.64 -2.81 -0.94
CA VAL A 54 -6.03 -2.36 -0.91
C VAL A 54 -6.80 -3.23 -1.89
N GLN A 55 -7.74 -4.03 -1.42
CA GLN A 55 -8.51 -4.96 -2.26
C GLN A 55 -9.78 -4.32 -2.78
N GLN A 56 -10.28 -4.79 -3.92
CA GLN A 56 -11.63 -4.42 -4.37
C GLN A 56 -12.72 -4.96 -3.44
N GLN A 57 -12.43 -6.05 -2.73
CA GLN A 57 -13.35 -6.63 -1.76
C GLN A 57 -13.46 -5.72 -0.54
N GLY A 58 -14.70 -5.41 -0.17
CA GLY A 58 -15.06 -4.79 1.08
C GLY A 58 -15.50 -5.81 2.14
N PRO A 59 -15.50 -5.38 3.42
CA PRO A 59 -16.04 -6.15 4.51
C PRO A 59 -17.55 -6.24 4.38
N GLY A 60 -18.08 -7.43 4.14
CA GLY A 60 -19.53 -7.64 4.00
C GLY A 60 -20.01 -7.84 2.56
N ASP A 61 -19.15 -7.65 1.56
CA ASP A 61 -19.46 -7.91 0.14
C ASP A 61 -20.04 -9.32 -0.11
N GLU A 62 -19.72 -10.30 0.75
CA GLU A 62 -20.29 -11.67 0.65
C GLU A 62 -21.78 -11.75 1.02
N TYR A 63 -22.33 -10.72 1.67
CA TYR A 63 -23.72 -10.63 2.12
C TYR A 63 -24.54 -9.59 1.36
N ASP A 64 -23.90 -8.75 0.54
CA ASP A 64 -24.52 -7.64 -0.17
C ASP A 64 -24.83 -7.99 -1.63
N ASP A 65 -25.90 -7.39 -2.17
CA ASP A 65 -26.34 -7.61 -3.55
C ASP A 65 -25.47 -6.85 -4.58
N GLU A 66 -24.79 -5.79 -4.13
CA GLU A 66 -23.85 -4.96 -4.89
C GLU A 66 -22.59 -4.77 -4.05
N THR A 67 -21.40 -4.91 -4.65
CA THR A 67 -20.14 -4.80 -3.92
C THR A 67 -19.75 -3.34 -3.68
N ALA A 68 -18.98 -3.06 -2.63
CA ALA A 68 -18.44 -1.72 -2.38
C ALA A 68 -17.66 -1.16 -3.58
N PHE A 69 -16.96 -2.02 -4.32
CA PHE A 69 -16.22 -1.63 -5.53
C PHE A 69 -17.14 -1.25 -6.69
N ASP A 70 -18.21 -2.02 -6.92
CA ASP A 70 -19.18 -1.71 -7.98
C ASP A 70 -19.88 -0.37 -7.70
N GLU A 71 -20.29 -0.14 -6.45
CA GLU A 71 -20.87 1.13 -6.02
C GLU A 71 -19.88 2.30 -6.20
N TYR A 72 -18.62 2.12 -5.81
CA TYR A 72 -17.56 3.11 -6.01
C TYR A 72 -17.36 3.45 -7.49
N MET A 73 -17.34 2.44 -8.37
CA MET A 73 -17.16 2.63 -9.80
C MET A 73 -18.39 3.21 -10.51
N SER A 74 -19.58 3.08 -9.91
CA SER A 74 -20.84 3.62 -10.45
C SER A 74 -20.89 5.16 -10.47
N GLY A 75 -20.15 5.82 -9.57
CA GLY A 75 -19.78 7.24 -9.71
C GLY A 75 -20.81 8.28 -9.21
N ASP A 76 -21.74 7.92 -8.32
CA ASP A 76 -22.74 8.84 -7.74
C ASP A 76 -22.18 9.81 -6.67
N GLN A 77 -21.09 10.53 -7.00
CA GLN A 77 -20.40 11.51 -6.12
C GLN A 77 -19.96 10.97 -4.76
N THR A 78 -19.48 9.73 -4.72
CA THR A 78 -18.95 9.11 -3.52
C THR A 78 -17.42 9.25 -3.50
N ASP A 79 -16.85 9.69 -2.36
CA ASP A 79 -15.41 9.74 -2.15
C ASP A 79 -14.89 8.31 -1.93
N PHE A 80 -13.65 8.02 -2.31
CA PHE A 80 -12.99 6.75 -1.95
C PHE A 80 -13.06 6.52 -0.42
N LEU A 81 -12.97 7.60 0.36
CA LEU A 81 -13.05 7.54 1.81
C LEU A 81 -14.44 7.13 2.34
N ASP A 82 -15.49 7.17 1.53
CA ASP A 82 -16.84 6.76 1.93
C ASP A 82 -17.03 5.24 1.89
N PHE A 83 -16.11 4.50 1.25
CA PHE A 83 -16.19 3.05 1.07
C PHE A 83 -15.33 2.30 2.08
N GLN A 84 -15.60 1.01 2.23
CA GLN A 84 -14.77 0.11 3.02
C GLN A 84 -14.16 -0.95 2.12
N PHE A 85 -12.83 -1.05 2.16
CA PHE A 85 -12.04 -1.98 1.36
C PHE A 85 -11.06 -2.73 2.25
N ASP A 86 -10.95 -4.04 2.06
CA ASP A 86 -10.03 -4.88 2.81
C ASP A 86 -8.58 -4.43 2.57
N LEU A 87 -7.82 -4.27 3.65
CA LEU A 87 -6.37 -4.14 3.62
C LEU A 87 -5.76 -5.51 3.93
N LYS A 88 -5.17 -6.16 2.93
CA LYS A 88 -4.52 -7.48 3.10
C LYS A 88 -3.01 -7.38 3.17
N ASP A 89 -2.40 -8.27 3.94
CA ASP A 89 -0.95 -8.47 3.91
C ASP A 89 -0.50 -9.33 2.71
N GLU A 90 0.77 -9.72 2.68
CA GLU A 90 1.32 -10.57 1.61
C GLU A 90 0.82 -12.02 1.66
N ASP A 91 0.37 -12.47 2.83
CA ASP A 91 -0.15 -13.83 3.05
C ASP A 91 -1.68 -13.89 2.78
N GLY A 92 -2.31 -12.74 2.56
CA GLY A 92 -3.73 -12.60 2.27
C GLY A 92 -4.60 -12.43 3.52
N GLU A 93 -3.99 -12.26 4.69
CA GLU A 93 -4.71 -11.98 5.94
C GLU A 93 -5.22 -10.54 5.94
N VAL A 94 -6.46 -10.35 6.38
CA VAL A 94 -7.07 -9.02 6.51
C VAL A 94 -6.47 -8.34 7.74
N LEU A 95 -5.75 -7.24 7.51
CA LEU A 95 -5.12 -6.43 8.56
C LEU A 95 -6.06 -5.33 9.08
N ASP A 96 -6.90 -4.78 8.21
CA ASP A 96 -7.81 -3.66 8.49
C ASP A 96 -8.83 -3.53 7.34
N TRP A 97 -9.83 -2.65 7.46
CA TRP A 97 -10.88 -2.48 6.44
C TRP A 97 -11.44 -1.05 6.33
N TYR A 98 -10.67 -0.03 6.75
CA TYR A 98 -11.07 1.38 6.70
C TYR A 98 -10.41 2.17 5.57
N SER A 99 -11.14 2.52 4.50
CA SER A 99 -10.59 3.41 3.45
C SER A 99 -10.33 4.82 3.96
N ASP A 100 -11.15 5.29 4.89
CA ASP A 100 -11.01 6.56 5.61
C ASP A 100 -9.83 6.58 6.60
N SER A 101 -9.33 5.41 7.01
CA SER A 101 -8.11 5.32 7.84
C SER A 101 -6.83 5.56 7.03
N ILE A 102 -6.87 5.40 5.71
CA ILE A 102 -5.72 5.68 4.85
C ILE A 102 -5.60 7.21 4.76
N VAL A 103 -4.56 7.77 5.40
CA VAL A 103 -4.30 9.21 5.36
C VAL A 103 -3.32 9.59 4.26
N ALA A 104 -2.49 8.65 3.82
CA ALA A 104 -1.63 8.79 2.66
C ALA A 104 -1.21 7.42 2.12
N TRP A 105 -0.91 7.32 0.83
CA TRP A 105 -0.33 6.12 0.24
C TRP A 105 0.82 6.46 -0.72
N ALA A 106 1.68 5.48 -0.99
CA ALA A 106 2.76 5.58 -1.96
C ALA A 106 3.02 4.22 -2.60
N TYR A 107 3.64 4.23 -3.78
CA TYR A 107 4.11 3.01 -4.41
C TYR A 107 5.16 2.33 -3.52
N TYR A 108 5.00 1.01 -3.32
CA TYR A 108 5.97 0.24 -2.56
C TYR A 108 7.34 0.31 -3.25
N PRO A 109 8.41 0.72 -2.54
CA PRO A 109 9.69 1.06 -3.16
C PRO A 109 10.46 -0.09 -3.85
N LEU A 110 9.91 -1.31 -3.93
CA LEU A 110 10.53 -2.41 -4.69
C LEU A 110 10.64 -2.12 -6.20
N GLY A 111 9.76 -1.30 -6.79
CA GLY A 111 9.89 -0.87 -8.19
C GLY A 111 11.16 -0.06 -8.50
N ILE A 112 11.71 0.62 -7.48
CA ILE A 112 12.91 1.47 -7.58
C ILE A 112 14.14 0.74 -7.02
N ALA A 113 13.97 -0.06 -5.96
CA ALA A 113 15.03 -0.86 -5.36
C ALA A 113 15.45 -2.04 -6.25
N GLN A 114 14.53 -2.69 -6.97
CA GLN A 114 14.88 -3.80 -7.87
C GLN A 114 15.76 -3.32 -9.03
N THR A 115 15.52 -2.12 -9.55
CA THR A 115 16.36 -1.51 -10.59
C THR A 115 17.76 -1.21 -10.04
N ALA A 116 17.87 -0.65 -8.84
CA ALA A 116 19.17 -0.39 -8.19
C ALA A 116 19.93 -1.69 -7.87
N VAL A 117 19.23 -2.72 -7.39
CA VAL A 117 19.79 -4.05 -7.12
C VAL A 117 20.21 -4.76 -8.40
N ASN A 118 19.42 -4.66 -9.48
CA ASN A 118 19.75 -5.25 -10.79
C ASN A 118 20.97 -4.57 -11.43
N VAL A 119 21.02 -3.23 -11.41
CA VAL A 119 22.16 -2.46 -11.94
C VAL A 119 23.44 -2.78 -11.17
N GLU A 120 23.38 -2.88 -9.84
CA GLU A 120 24.57 -3.25 -9.04
C GLU A 120 24.95 -4.73 -9.27
N ARG A 121 23.97 -5.64 -9.42
CA ARG A 121 24.23 -7.06 -9.75
C ARG A 121 24.90 -7.22 -11.11
N GLU A 122 24.45 -6.50 -12.14
CA GLU A 122 25.07 -6.51 -13.48
C GLU A 122 26.47 -5.92 -13.46
N ARG A 123 26.68 -4.85 -12.70
CA ARG A 123 28.00 -4.22 -12.52
C ARG A 123 28.98 -5.14 -11.80
N GLN A 124 28.53 -5.86 -10.76
CA GLN A 124 29.33 -6.87 -10.04
C GLN A 124 29.65 -8.06 -10.97
N ALA A 125 28.69 -8.53 -11.76
CA ALA A 125 28.91 -9.62 -12.73
C ALA A 125 29.91 -9.23 -13.85
N ALA A 126 29.90 -7.97 -14.30
CA ALA A 126 30.85 -7.44 -15.28
C ALA A 126 32.27 -7.22 -14.72
N LEU A 127 32.43 -7.24 -13.39
CA LEU A 127 33.70 -7.06 -12.69
C LEU A 127 34.40 -8.38 -12.34
N VAL A 128 33.73 -9.53 -12.50
CA VAL A 128 34.37 -10.85 -12.37
C VAL A 128 35.12 -11.14 -13.68
N PRO A 129 36.46 -11.19 -13.70
CA PRO A 129 37.17 -11.67 -14.87
C PRO A 129 36.78 -13.13 -15.08
N ASN A 130 36.55 -13.55 -16.33
CA ASN A 130 36.50 -14.97 -16.70
C ASN A 130 37.79 -15.65 -16.19
N VAL A 131 37.72 -16.26 -15.00
CA VAL A 131 38.69 -17.24 -14.58
C VAL A 131 38.20 -18.54 -15.20
N MET A 132 38.96 -18.99 -16.21
CA MET A 132 38.83 -20.32 -16.84
C MET A 132 38.76 -21.44 -15.81
#